data_AF-A0A935YZN7-F1
#
_entry.id   AF-A0A935YZN7-F1
#
_cell.length_a   1.000
_cell.length_b   1.000
_cell.length_c   1.000
_cell.angle_alpha   90.00
_cell.angle_beta   90.00
_cell.angle_gamma   90.00
#
_symmetry.space_group_name_H-M   'P 1'
#
loop_
_entity.id
_entity.type
_entity.pdbx_description
1 polymer ?
#
loop_
_entity_poly.entity_id
_entity_poly.type
_entity_poly.pdbx_seq_one_letter_code
_entity_poly.pdbx_strand_id
1 'polypeptide(L)'
;MLEFLRQLFRSRAPVPPVVVRARKGAELPALVEVDAVWHPSGLRRAYRARHAQGLCILPWIADSERVSLTVRAAGAGAALEVPVDSAREGRAFDLALG
;
A
#
# COMPACT_ATOMS: atom_id res chain seq x y z
N MET A 1 -30.35 -19.90 -9.00
CA MET A 1 -30.00 -19.97 -7.56
C MET A 1 -28.52 -20.26 -7.34
N LEU A 2 -27.95 -21.32 -7.93
CA LEU A 2 -26.50 -21.59 -7.85
C LEU A 2 -25.60 -20.47 -8.41
N GLU A 3 -26.01 -19.81 -9.50
CA GLU A 3 -25.27 -18.68 -10.09
C GLU A 3 -25.19 -17.45 -9.15
N PHE A 4 -26.22 -17.21 -8.33
CA PHE A 4 -26.26 -16.12 -7.35
C PHE A 4 -25.33 -16.41 -6.17
N LEU A 5 -25.30 -17.66 -5.70
CA LEU A 5 -24.33 -18.12 -4.69
C LEU A 5 -22.90 -18.08 -5.25
N ARG A 6 -22.68 -18.46 -6.51
CA ARG A 6 -21.39 -18.29 -7.18
C ARG A 6 -20.94 -16.85 -7.28
N GLN A 7 -21.85 -15.89 -7.47
CA GLN A 7 -21.51 -14.46 -7.41
C GLN A 7 -21.13 -14.00 -5.99
N LEU A 8 -21.83 -14.49 -4.96
CA LEU A 8 -21.50 -14.23 -3.55
C LEU A 8 -20.13 -14.83 -3.15
N PHE A 9 -19.79 -15.98 -3.70
CA PHE A 9 -18.53 -16.70 -3.47
C PHE A 9 -17.53 -16.58 -4.62
N ARG A 10 -17.69 -15.61 -5.53
CA ARG A 10 -16.61 -15.27 -6.48
C ARG A 10 -15.48 -14.77 -5.62
N SER A 11 -14.55 -15.67 -5.30
CA SER A 11 -13.32 -15.38 -4.60
C SER A 11 -12.67 -14.24 -5.37
N ARG A 12 -12.83 -13.01 -4.89
CA ARG A 12 -12.23 -11.83 -5.52
C ARG A 12 -10.75 -12.16 -5.55
N ALA A 13 -10.15 -12.13 -6.74
CA ALA A 13 -8.73 -12.40 -6.89
C ALA A 13 -7.96 -11.62 -5.81
N PRO A 14 -7.01 -12.28 -5.12
CA PRO A 14 -6.29 -11.65 -4.02
C PRO A 14 -5.68 -10.34 -4.53
N VAL A 15 -5.82 -9.28 -3.73
CA VAL A 15 -5.21 -8.00 -4.08
C VAL A 15 -3.70 -8.15 -3.87
N PRO A 16 -2.86 -7.81 -4.86
CA PRO A 16 -1.42 -7.95 -4.73
C PRO A 16 -0.88 -6.98 -3.66
N PRO A 17 0.33 -7.22 -3.14
CA PRO A 17 0.97 -6.29 -2.22
C PRO A 17 1.21 -4.93 -2.88
N VAL A 18 1.14 -3.87 -2.09
CA VAL A 18 1.51 -2.52 -2.53
C VAL A 18 3.01 -2.39 -2.50
N VAL A 19 3.58 -2.03 -3.65
CA VAL A 19 5.02 -1.76 -3.80
C VAL A 19 5.20 -0.26 -3.94
N VAL A 20 5.94 0.36 -3.04
CA VAL A 20 6.27 1.80 -3.09
C VAL A 20 7.77 1.95 -3.28
N ARG A 21 8.16 2.74 -4.28
CA ARG A 21 9.55 3.17 -4.50
C ARG A 21 9.67 4.63 -4.12
N ALA A 22 10.21 4.88 -2.94
CA ALA A 22 10.47 6.22 -2.43
C ALA A 22 11.81 6.74 -2.95
N ARG A 23 11.83 7.97 -3.46
CA ARG A 23 13.02 8.65 -3.99
C ARG A 23 13.16 10.04 -3.38
N LYS A 24 14.38 10.46 -3.06
CA LYS A 24 14.69 11.85 -2.70
C LYS A 24 15.52 12.45 -3.83
N GLY A 25 14.89 13.29 -4.65
CA GLY A 25 15.48 13.70 -5.93
C GLY A 25 15.75 12.50 -6.84
N ALA A 26 16.99 12.35 -7.31
CA ALA A 26 17.40 11.21 -8.15
C ALA A 26 17.78 9.95 -7.35
N GLU A 27 17.94 10.06 -6.04
CA GLU A 27 18.51 9.02 -5.19
C GLU A 27 17.46 8.13 -4.51
N LEU A 28 17.84 6.87 -4.25
CA LEU A 28 17.09 5.95 -3.40
C LEU A 28 17.63 6.03 -1.98
N PRO A 29 16.81 6.44 -0.99
CA PRO A 29 17.26 6.48 0.40
C PRO A 29 17.66 5.09 0.89
N ALA A 30 18.77 5.00 1.63
CA ALA A 30 19.24 3.73 2.19
C ALA A 30 18.22 3.09 3.15
N LEU A 31 17.48 3.93 3.89
CA LEU A 31 16.47 3.53 4.85
C LEU A 31 15.24 4.44 4.70
N VAL A 32 14.05 3.83 4.76
CA VAL A 32 12.77 4.54 4.77
C VAL A 32 11.89 4.02 5.90
N GLU A 33 11.26 4.94 6.62
CA GLU A 33 10.24 4.66 7.62
C GLU A 33 8.86 4.77 6.98
N VAL A 34 8.02 3.79 7.22
CA VAL A 34 6.67 3.72 6.67
C VAL A 34 5.67 3.61 7.79
N ASP A 35 4.70 4.51 7.80
CA ASP A 35 3.44 4.37 8.52
C ASP A 35 2.36 3.99 7.51
N ALA A 36 1.70 2.86 7.71
CA ALA A 36 0.61 2.38 6.87
C ALA A 36 -0.67 2.19 7.69
N VAL A 37 -1.80 2.64 7.13
CA VAL A 37 -3.13 2.44 7.72
C VAL A 37 -4.06 1.86 6.66
N TRP A 38 -4.51 0.62 6.87
CA TRP A 38 -5.57 0.02 6.05
C TRP A 38 -6.93 0.38 6.63
N HIS A 39 -7.89 0.61 5.73
CA HIS A 39 -9.27 0.96 6.07
C HIS A 39 -10.24 -0.13 5.57
N PRO A 40 -10.31 -1.30 6.24
CA PRO A 40 -11.42 -2.23 6.06
C PRO A 40 -12.70 -1.65 6.67
N SER A 41 -13.87 -1.92 6.09
CA SER A 41 -15.13 -1.23 6.42
C SER A 41 -15.37 -1.06 7.93
N GLY A 42 -15.32 0.19 8.41
CA GLY A 42 -15.54 0.56 9.82
C GLY A 42 -14.37 0.32 10.78
N LEU A 43 -13.25 -0.23 10.31
CA LEU A 43 -12.06 -0.55 11.11
C LEU A 43 -10.82 0.14 10.55
N ARG A 44 -9.78 0.24 11.39
CA ARG A 44 -8.46 0.74 11.00
C ARG A 44 -7.38 -0.20 11.52
N ARG A 45 -6.42 -0.55 10.68
CA ARG A 45 -5.23 -1.31 11.10
C ARG A 45 -4.00 -0.49 10.79
N ALA A 46 -3.21 -0.17 11.80
CA ALA A 46 -1.99 0.58 11.67
C ALA A 46 -0.77 -0.35 11.66
N TYR A 47 0.24 0.01 10.89
CA TYR A 47 1.52 -0.67 10.81
C TYR A 47 2.63 0.38 10.68
N ARG A 48 3.75 0.10 11.34
CA ARG A 48 4.96 0.90 11.23
C ARG A 48 6.15 -0.01 11.01
N ALA A 49 6.96 0.29 10.01
CA ALA A 49 8.18 -0.46 9.75
C ALA A 49 9.26 0.39 9.09
N ARG A 50 10.45 -0.19 9.04
CA ARG A 50 11.62 0.33 8.34
C ARG A 50 11.96 -0.59 7.18
N HIS A 51 12.18 -0.02 6.02
CA HIS A 51 12.58 -0.73 4.81
C HIS A 51 13.89 -0.16 4.26
N ALA A 52 14.63 -0.98 3.51
CA ALA A 52 15.90 -0.59 2.91
C ALA A 52 15.73 -0.15 1.45
N GLN A 53 16.70 0.60 0.93
CA GLN A 53 16.85 0.93 -0.50
C GLN A 53 15.63 1.64 -1.13
N GLY A 54 14.88 2.42 -0.34
CA GLY A 54 13.71 3.14 -0.81
C GLY A 54 12.54 2.23 -1.22
N LEU A 55 12.61 0.91 -1.00
CA LEU A 55 11.62 -0.04 -1.47
C LEU A 55 10.76 -0.55 -0.31
N CYS A 56 9.47 -0.22 -0.34
CA CYS A 56 8.50 -0.67 0.65
C CYS A 56 7.55 -1.67 0.00
N ILE A 57 7.42 -2.86 0.58
CA ILE A 57 6.46 -3.87 0.13
C ILE A 57 5.51 -4.11 1.30
N LEU A 58 4.24 -3.77 1.09
CA LEU A 58 3.21 -3.82 2.12
C LEU A 58 2.12 -4.80 1.70
N PRO A 59 1.75 -5.78 2.55
CA PRO A 59 0.68 -6.70 2.21
C PRO A 59 -0.66 -5.96 2.10
N TRP A 60 -1.53 -6.40 1.20
CA TRP A 60 -2.92 -5.95 1.23
C TRP A 60 -3.67 -6.71 2.31
N ILE A 61 -4.39 -6.00 3.18
CA ILE A 61 -5.25 -6.62 4.19
C ILE A 61 -6.64 -6.86 3.58
N ALA A 62 -7.20 -8.05 3.80
CA ALA A 62 -8.55 -8.40 3.35
C ALA A 62 -9.58 -7.33 3.73
N ASP A 63 -10.56 -7.15 2.85
CA ASP A 63 -11.68 -6.20 3.00
C ASP A 63 -11.30 -4.72 3.10
N SER A 64 -10.02 -4.38 2.91
CA SER A 64 -9.57 -3.00 2.85
C SER A 64 -10.03 -2.35 1.54
N GLU A 65 -10.60 -1.15 1.66
CA GLU A 65 -11.00 -0.33 0.50
C GLU A 65 -9.84 0.54 0.00
N ARG A 66 -8.94 0.89 0.91
CA ARG A 66 -7.72 1.68 0.65
C ARG A 66 -6.66 1.44 1.73
N VAL A 67 -5.43 1.79 1.39
CA VAL A 67 -4.34 1.98 2.36
C VAL A 67 -3.79 3.40 2.26
N SER A 68 -3.66 4.07 3.41
CA SER A 68 -3.01 5.38 3.52
C SER A 68 -1.60 5.17 4.06
N LEU A 69 -0.62 5.73 3.36
CA LEU A 69 0.80 5.58 3.63
C LEU A 69 1.42 6.93 3.92
N THR A 70 2.32 6.99 4.91
CA THR A 70 3.27 8.09 5.07
C THR A 70 4.66 7.48 5.05
N VAL A 71 5.48 7.90 4.09
CA VAL A 71 6.86 7.44 3.93
C VAL A 71 7.80 8.58 4.31
N ARG A 72 8.78 8.31 5.17
CA ARG A 72 9.78 9.29 5.62
C ARG A 72 11.19 8.75 5.42
N ALA A 73 12.11 9.60 5.00
CA ALA A 73 13.52 9.26 4.85
C ALA A 73 14.39 10.51 4.87
N ALA A 74 15.55 10.46 5.54
CA ALA A 74 16.54 11.55 5.52
C ALA A 74 15.94 12.96 5.74
N GLY A 75 15.05 13.09 6.74
CA GLY A 75 14.37 14.35 7.08
C GLY A 75 13.23 14.78 6.14
N ALA A 76 12.99 14.03 5.07
CA ALA A 76 11.93 14.25 4.10
C ALA A 76 10.74 13.30 4.32
N GLY A 77 9.56 13.66 3.83
CA GLY A 77 8.41 12.76 3.87
C GLY A 77 7.37 13.07 2.81
N ALA A 78 6.58 12.05 2.47
CA ALA A 78 5.45 12.18 1.57
C ALA A 78 4.32 11.21 1.99
N ALA A 79 3.09 11.58 1.64
CA ALA A 79 1.92 10.76 1.86
C ALA A 79 1.41 10.20 0.52
N LEU A 80 0.90 8.98 0.56
CA LEU A 80 0.31 8.29 -0.59
C LEU A 80 -0.95 7.56 -0.13
N GLU A 81 -2.05 7.73 -0.85
CA GLU A 81 -3.25 6.92 -0.68
C GLU A 81 -3.39 5.99 -1.87
N VAL A 82 -3.55 4.70 -1.60
CA VAL A 82 -3.73 3.67 -2.63
C VAL A 82 -5.11 3.03 -2.46
N PRO A 83 -6.07 3.33 -3.34
CA PRO A 83 -7.37 2.64 -3.35
C PRO A 83 -7.22 1.21 -3.88
N VAL A 84 -8.15 0.32 -3.51
CA VAL A 84 -8.13 -1.10 -3.88
C VAL A 84 -8.04 -1.32 -5.40
N ASP A 85 -8.70 -0.48 -6.20
CA ASP A 85 -8.70 -0.62 -7.65
C ASP A 85 -7.31 -0.35 -8.24
N SER A 86 -6.60 0.67 -7.75
CA SER A 86 -5.21 0.94 -8.14
C SER A 86 -4.27 -0.16 -7.64
N ALA A 87 -4.48 -0.69 -6.43
CA ALA A 87 -3.68 -1.80 -5.92
C ALA A 87 -3.83 -3.05 -6.79
N ARG A 88 -5.03 -3.34 -7.31
CA ARG A 88 -5.30 -4.48 -8.21
C ARG A 88 -4.53 -4.42 -9.52
N GLU A 89 -4.10 -3.23 -9.96
CA GLU A 89 -3.24 -3.11 -11.14
C GLU A 89 -1.83 -3.70 -10.92
N GLY A 90 -1.42 -3.92 -9.67
CA GLY A 90 -0.14 -4.55 -9.33
C GLY A 90 1.09 -3.72 -9.71
N ARG A 91 0.93 -2.39 -9.86
CA ARG A 91 2.00 -1.47 -10.22
C ARG A 91 2.77 -1.00 -8.99
N ALA A 92 4.05 -0.66 -9.19
CA ALA A 92 4.82 0.06 -8.20
C ALA A 92 4.44 1.54 -8.20
N PHE A 93 4.32 2.14 -7.02
CA PHE A 93 4.06 3.56 -6.85
C PHE A 93 5.37 4.30 -6.62
N ASP A 94 5.70 5.19 -7.55
CA ASP A 94 6.83 6.10 -7.39
C ASP A 94 6.45 7.28 -6.51
N LEU A 95 7.15 7.44 -5.38
CA LEU A 95 6.88 8.47 -4.40
C LEU A 95 8.10 9.37 -4.24
N ALA A 96 7.98 10.63 -4.68
CA ALA A 96 9.00 11.64 -4.45
C ALA A 96 8.89 12.19 -3.02
N LEU A 97 10.00 12.16 -2.29
CA LEU A 97 10.16 12.74 -0.96
C LEU A 97 10.67 14.19 -1.11
N GLY A 98 10.04 15.12 -0.38
CA GLY A 98 10.32 16.56 -0.44
C GLY A 98 11.63 17.03 0.18
#